data_AF-A0A2V9QNB9-F1
#
_entry.id   AF-A0A2V9QNB9-F1
#
_cell.length_a   1.000
_cell.length_b   1.000
_cell.length_c   1.000
_cell.angle_alpha   90.00
_cell.angle_beta   90.00
_cell.angle_gamma   90.00
#
_symmetry.space_group_name_H-M   'P 1'
#
loop_
_entity.id
_entity.type
_entity.pdbx_description
1 polymer ?
#
loop_
_entity_poly.entity_id
_entity_poly.type
_entity_poly.pdbx_seq_one_letter_code
_entity_poly.pdbx_strand_id
1 'polypeptide(L)'
;MAASLEETLISVWQQALIENAGNVKLENRGFPVRRTSRSKLREVDFQFEGHEMRGLEQNPETASRWAQLARQGKKVMQFLQQRRYIAVVVDGKVQLYGKVVLDQ
;
A
#
# COMPACT_ATOMS: atom_id res chain seq x y z
N MET A 1 -7.77 -7.09 -19.03
CA MET A 1 -7.76 -8.02 -17.88
C MET A 1 -7.99 -7.18 -16.65
N ALA A 2 -8.99 -7.53 -15.84
CA ALA A 2 -9.11 -6.94 -14.51
C ALA A 2 -7.90 -7.42 -13.69
N ALA A 3 -7.09 -6.50 -13.18
CA ALA A 3 -6.00 -6.87 -12.29
C ALA A 3 -6.60 -7.40 -10.99
N SER A 4 -6.07 -8.49 -10.47
CA SER A 4 -6.46 -8.96 -9.13
C SER A 4 -6.10 -7.93 -8.07
N LEU A 5 -6.72 -8.06 -6.88
CA LEU A 5 -6.37 -7.22 -5.74
C LEU A 5 -4.86 -7.33 -5.46
N GLU A 6 -4.32 -8.54 -5.37
CA GLU A 6 -2.91 -8.77 -5.06
C GLU A 6 -1.96 -8.08 -6.05
N GLU A 7 -2.21 -8.23 -7.35
CA GLU A 7 -1.43 -7.56 -8.40
C GLU A 7 -1.52 -6.03 -8.27
N THR A 8 -2.71 -5.51 -7.97
CA THR A 8 -2.91 -4.08 -7.72
C THR A 8 -2.08 -3.60 -6.53
N LEU A 9 -2.12 -4.31 -5.40
CA LEU A 9 -1.36 -3.94 -4.20
C LEU A 9 0.15 -3.97 -4.44
N ILE A 10 0.64 -5.00 -5.17
CA ILE A 10 2.06 -5.09 -5.56
C ILE A 10 2.44 -3.91 -6.45
N SER A 11 1.62 -3.58 -7.45
CA SER A 11 1.86 -2.47 -8.37
C SER A 11 1.93 -1.13 -7.62
N VAL A 12 0.99 -0.87 -6.70
CA VAL A 12 1.00 0.33 -5.86
C VAL A 12 2.28 0.40 -5.02
N TRP A 13 2.64 -0.69 -4.34
CA TRP A 13 3.85 -0.77 -3.53
C TRP A 13 5.12 -0.52 -4.34
N GLN A 14 5.22 -1.14 -5.53
CA GLN A 14 6.39 -1.05 -6.39
C GLN A 14 6.57 0.39 -6.89
N GLN A 15 5.52 0.97 -7.48
CA GLN A 15 5.58 2.33 -8.01
C GLN A 15 5.89 3.34 -6.90
N ALA A 16 5.25 3.22 -5.74
CA ALA A 16 5.43 4.17 -4.65
C ALA A 16 6.79 4.01 -3.94
N LEU A 17 7.23 2.80 -3.60
CA LEU A 17 8.40 2.56 -2.73
C LEU A 17 9.69 2.19 -3.46
N ILE A 18 9.60 1.53 -4.62
CA ILE A 18 10.75 1.06 -5.39
C ILE A 18 11.11 2.07 -6.47
N GLU A 19 10.14 2.42 -7.30
CA GLU A 19 10.33 3.34 -8.43
C GLU A 19 10.37 4.80 -8.00
N ASN A 20 10.00 5.08 -6.75
CA ASN A 20 9.93 6.44 -6.22
C ASN A 20 9.01 7.36 -7.05
N ALA A 21 7.94 6.81 -7.63
CA ALA A 21 7.02 7.58 -8.46
C ALA A 21 6.25 8.61 -7.61
N GLY A 22 6.09 9.82 -8.13
CA GLY A 22 5.22 10.85 -7.54
C GLY A 22 3.73 10.58 -7.77
N ASN A 23 3.40 9.63 -8.65
CA ASN A 23 2.04 9.26 -8.99
C ASN A 23 1.98 7.78 -9.37
N VAL A 24 1.12 7.02 -8.71
CA VAL A 24 0.83 5.62 -9.04
C VAL A 24 -0.18 5.59 -10.18
N LYS A 25 0.09 4.81 -11.22
CA LYS A 25 -0.82 4.57 -12.34
C LYS A 25 -1.48 3.22 -12.14
N LEU A 26 -2.81 3.21 -12.02
CA LEU A 26 -3.63 2.00 -12.02
C LEU A 26 -4.66 2.13 -13.13
N GLU A 27 -4.75 1.12 -13.99
CA GLU A 27 -5.58 1.16 -15.20
C GLU A 27 -5.32 2.45 -16.00
N ASN A 28 -6.33 3.32 -16.13
CA ASN A 28 -6.23 4.60 -16.84
C ASN A 28 -6.25 5.81 -15.89
N ARG A 29 -5.98 5.62 -14.59
CA ARG A 29 -6.06 6.67 -13.57
C ARG A 29 -4.73 6.86 -12.85
N GLY A 30 -4.43 8.12 -12.53
CA GLY A 30 -3.28 8.51 -11.73
C GLY A 30 -3.70 8.83 -10.29
N PHE A 31 -2.95 8.30 -9.33
CA PHE A 31 -3.14 8.53 -7.91
C PHE A 31 -1.85 9.13 -7.31
N PRO A 32 -1.90 10.37 -6.78
CA PRO A 32 -0.70 11.05 -6.32
C PRO A 32 -0.12 10.39 -5.06
N VAL A 33 1.20 10.18 -5.06
CA VAL A 33 1.94 9.74 -3.87
C VAL A 33 2.25 10.97 -3.03
N ARG A 34 1.67 11.03 -1.85
CA ARG A 34 1.88 12.10 -0.87
C ARG A 34 2.83 11.62 0.22
N ARG A 35 3.26 12.57 1.06
CA ARG A 35 4.03 12.28 2.27
C ARG A 35 3.22 12.67 3.50
N THR A 36 3.17 11.79 4.48
CA THR A 36 2.59 12.08 5.79
C THR A 36 3.31 13.26 6.43
N SER A 37 2.56 14.10 7.16
CA SER A 37 3.08 15.36 7.70
C SER A 37 4.20 15.17 8.73
N ARG A 38 4.03 14.19 9.63
CA ARG A 38 4.92 13.93 10.77
C ARG A 38 6.17 13.14 10.40
N SER A 39 6.00 11.94 9.82
CA SER A 39 7.11 11.01 9.60
C SER A 39 7.60 10.97 8.14
N LYS A 40 7.03 11.82 7.25
CA LYS A 40 7.39 11.92 5.83
C LYS A 40 7.31 10.61 5.04
N LEU A 41 6.56 9.65 5.57
CA LEU A 41 6.23 8.35 4.98
C LEU A 41 5.35 8.54 3.76
N ARG A 42 5.53 7.72 2.73
CA ARG A 42 4.70 7.76 1.54
C ARG A 42 3.30 7.24 1.84
N GLU A 43 2.31 7.92 1.29
CA GLU A 43 0.92 7.48 1.31
C GLU A 43 0.28 7.71 -0.06
N VAL A 44 -0.64 6.84 -0.44
CA VAL A 44 -1.39 6.94 -1.70
C VAL A 44 -2.82 6.49 -1.43
N ASP A 45 -3.77 7.36 -1.75
CA ASP A 45 -5.20 7.04 -1.74
C ASP A 45 -5.58 6.66 -3.16
N PHE A 46 -6.17 5.48 -3.35
CA PHE A 46 -6.54 4.93 -4.65
C PHE A 46 -7.87 4.18 -4.59
N GLN A 47 -8.39 3.81 -5.75
CA GLN A 47 -9.61 3.02 -5.87
C GLN A 47 -9.33 1.69 -6.56
N PHE A 48 -9.94 0.62 -6.05
CA PHE A 48 -9.95 -0.71 -6.64
C PHE A 48 -11.37 -1.27 -6.60
N GLU A 49 -11.92 -1.68 -7.74
CA GLU A 49 -13.29 -2.21 -7.85
C GLU A 49 -14.35 -1.33 -7.14
N GLY A 50 -14.21 0.00 -7.21
CA GLY A 50 -15.14 0.95 -6.57
C GLY A 50 -14.89 1.19 -5.08
N HIS A 51 -13.97 0.46 -4.45
CA HIS A 51 -13.60 0.65 -3.05
C HIS A 51 -12.41 1.60 -2.87
N GLU A 52 -12.53 2.54 -1.93
CA GLU A 52 -11.42 3.41 -1.54
C GLU A 52 -10.42 2.67 -0.65
N MET A 53 -9.16 2.76 -1.04
CA MET A 53 -8.04 2.11 -0.37
C MET A 53 -6.90 3.10 -0.15
N ARG A 54 -6.10 2.85 0.88
CA ARG A 54 -4.89 3.62 1.17
C ARG A 54 -3.70 2.70 1.28
N GLY A 55 -2.65 2.97 0.50
CA GLY A 55 -1.30 2.43 0.73
C GLY A 55 -0.52 3.38 1.63
N LEU A 56 0.09 2.85 2.69
CA LEU A 56 0.89 3.61 3.66
C LEU A 56 2.23 2.90 3.88
N GLU A 57 3.33 3.60 3.61
CA GLU A 57 4.68 3.15 3.94
C GLU A 57 4.79 2.88 5.44
N GLN A 58 5.36 1.73 5.80
CA GLN A 58 5.47 1.33 7.19
C GLN A 58 6.44 2.24 7.93
N ASN A 59 5.98 2.81 9.05
CA ASN A 59 6.87 3.55 9.94
C ASN A 59 7.84 2.60 10.67
N PRO A 60 9.16 2.68 10.42
CA PRO A 60 10.14 1.86 11.13
C PRO A 60 10.20 2.18 12.63
N GLU A 61 9.72 3.33 13.11
CA GLU A 61 9.78 3.71 14.52
C GLU A 61 8.75 2.98 15.39
N THR A 62 7.71 2.39 14.79
CA THR A 62 6.63 1.72 15.53
C THR A 62 7.03 0.33 16.05
N ALA A 63 6.26 -0.24 16.99
CA ALA A 63 6.60 -1.53 17.63
C ALA A 63 6.16 -2.78 16.82
N SER A 64 5.57 -2.64 15.63
CA SER A 64 5.02 -3.77 14.89
C SER A 64 6.11 -4.67 14.28
N ARG A 65 5.76 -5.95 14.01
CA ARG A 65 6.62 -6.86 13.23
C ARG A 65 7.03 -6.26 11.89
N TRP A 66 6.11 -5.54 11.24
CA TRP A 66 6.38 -4.86 9.97
C TRP A 66 7.38 -3.72 10.11
N ALA A 67 7.34 -2.99 11.22
CA ALA A 67 8.31 -1.95 11.51
C ALA A 67 9.72 -2.52 11.70
N GLN A 68 9.86 -3.69 12.31
CA GLN A 68 11.16 -4.37 12.40
C GLN A 68 11.74 -4.68 11.01
N LEU A 69 10.90 -5.12 10.07
CA LEU A 69 11.32 -5.36 8.69
C LEU A 69 11.69 -4.04 7.97
N ALA A 70 10.92 -2.98 8.18
CA ALA A 70 11.23 -1.66 7.64
C ALA A 70 12.56 -1.12 8.20
N ARG A 71 12.84 -1.31 9.50
CA ARG A 71 14.14 -0.96 10.13
C ARG A 71 15.31 -1.72 9.49
N GLN A 72 15.09 -2.94 9.02
CA GLN A 72 16.08 -3.75 8.30
C GLN A 72 16.24 -3.32 6.83
N GLY A 73 15.58 -2.24 6.39
CA GLY A 73 15.66 -1.71 5.03
C GLY A 73 14.67 -2.33 4.05
N LYS A 74 13.81 -3.25 4.49
CA LYS A 74 12.77 -3.83 3.63
C LYS A 74 11.73 -2.80 3.25
N LYS A 75 11.21 -2.92 2.05
CA LYS A 75 10.19 -2.01 1.55
C LYS A 75 8.83 -2.57 1.94
N VAL A 76 8.21 -1.93 2.92
CA VAL A 76 6.95 -2.41 3.50
C VAL A 76 5.88 -1.35 3.32
N MET A 77 4.76 -1.74 2.71
CA MET A 77 3.57 -0.90 2.60
C MET A 77 2.38 -1.65 3.17
N GLN A 78 1.69 -1.04 4.14
CA GLN A 78 0.42 -1.53 4.63
C GLN A 78 -0.73 -0.91 3.84
N PHE A 79 -1.80 -1.68 3.67
CA PHE A 79 -2.99 -1.27 2.95
C PHE A 79 -4.19 -1.22 3.88
N LEU A 80 -4.95 -0.14 3.77
CA LEU A 80 -6.12 0.12 4.57
C LEU A 80 -7.36 0.30 3.69
N GLN A 81 -8.50 -0.16 4.18
CA GLN A 81 -9.83 0.12 3.65
C GLN A 81 -10.69 0.60 4.83
N GLN A 82 -11.37 1.73 4.69
CA GLN A 82 -12.21 2.30 5.76
C GLN A 82 -11.51 2.34 7.14
N ARG A 83 -10.22 2.73 7.16
CA ARG A 83 -9.36 2.80 8.37
C ARG A 83 -8.97 1.46 9.00
N ARG A 84 -9.31 0.33 8.38
CA ARG A 84 -8.89 -1.02 8.82
C ARG A 84 -7.76 -1.52 7.94
N TYR A 85 -6.74 -2.13 8.55
CA TYR A 85 -5.68 -2.80 7.82
C TYR A 85 -6.22 -4.09 7.21
N ILE A 86 -6.01 -4.27 5.90
CA ILE A 86 -6.51 -5.42 5.13
C ILE A 86 -5.42 -6.19 4.40
N ALA A 87 -4.23 -5.59 4.23
CA ALA A 87 -3.10 -6.27 3.63
C ALA A 87 -1.77 -5.57 3.97
N VAL A 88 -0.67 -6.26 3.73
CA VAL A 88 0.68 -5.70 3.67
C VAL A 88 1.41 -6.29 2.47
N VAL A 89 2.25 -5.46 1.83
CA VAL A 89 3.24 -5.92 0.86
C VAL A 89 4.63 -5.73 1.44
N VAL A 90 5.43 -6.80 1.43
CA VAL A 90 6.83 -6.83 1.86
C VAL A 90 7.66 -7.42 0.74
N ASP A 91 8.57 -6.63 0.17
CA ASP A 91 9.47 -7.07 -0.91
C ASP A 91 8.73 -7.82 -2.04
N GLY A 92 7.59 -7.26 -2.48
CA GLY A 92 6.76 -7.79 -3.56
C GLY A 92 5.82 -8.94 -3.17
N LYS A 93 5.81 -9.36 -1.89
CA LYS A 93 4.93 -10.43 -1.39
C LYS A 93 3.74 -9.84 -0.63
N VAL A 94 2.54 -10.22 -1.04
CA VAL A 94 1.28 -9.82 -0.38
C VAL A 94 0.98 -10.76 0.78
N GLN A 95 0.53 -10.19 1.89
CA GLN A 95 -0.16 -10.89 2.96
C GLN A 95 -1.47 -10.16 3.26
N LEU A 96 -2.60 -10.83 3.01
CA LEU A 96 -3.94 -10.32 3.32
C LEU A 96 -4.29 -10.56 4.79
N TYR A 97 -5.13 -9.68 5.35
CA TYR A 97 -5.67 -9.77 6.71
C TYR A 97 -7.19 -9.92 6.66
N GLY A 98 -7.72 -10.92 7.38
CA GLY A 98 -9.17 -11.12 7.53
C GLY A 98 -9.90 -11.28 6.19
N LYS A 99 -11.23 -11.06 6.20
CA LYS A 99 -12.02 -10.94 4.97
C LYS A 99 -11.88 -9.51 4.45
N VAL A 100 -11.29 -9.35 3.27
CA VAL A 100 -11.40 -8.09 2.51
C VAL A 100 -12.85 -7.96 2.07
N VAL A 101 -13.49 -6.85 2.42
CA VAL A 101 -14.87 -6.57 1.99
C VAL A 101 -14.76 -5.95 0.60
N LEU A 102 -14.60 -6.82 -0.40
CA LEU A 102 -14.89 -6.55 -1.80
C LEU A 102 -16.28 -7.14 -2.02
N ASP A 103 -17.33 -6.38 -1.71
CA ASP A 103 -18.68 -6.89 -1.93
C ASP A 103 -18.96 -6.95 -3.43
N GLN A 104 -19.50 -8.09 -3.86
CA GLN A 104 -19.94 -8.41 -5.23
C GLN A 104 -21.13 -7.56 -5.67
#